data_AF-A0A7R9PSL2-F1
#
_entry.id   AF-A0A7R9PSL2-F1
#
_cell.length_a   1.000
_cell.length_b   1.000
_cell.length_c   1.000
_cell.angle_alpha   90.00
_cell.angle_beta   90.00
_cell.angle_gamma   90.00
#
_symmetry.space_group_name_H-M   'P 1'
#
loop_
_entity.id
_entity.type
_entity.pdbx_description
1 polymer ?
#
loop_
_entity_poly.entity_id
_entity_poly.type
_entity_poly.pdbx_seq_one_letter_code
_entity_poly.pdbx_strand_id
1 'polypeptide(L)'
;GNTVDFSKSLVFVDASYVIPTSIGLPLEFAVNGSASIALKMGGKIDLEELWTRGSMDVQGHVMPSVAVEFSGLMSVDAFVSKAGVRSVSTLRSNTYLDGKVKVQNGKIADVKINVPRDKVDILDVTSKLFLVGGAPESQEIVELRGVVEDKERHKACTPQILSTLTGMQLCGELSYRNASRFPDSPYFPLTGPFILSVSADKTDVFDSYELNYRGVRELTKFKDQMTYQLNVDTPGSRVDRKLKLLFSLDNSNKAVKVNVMTPFFRLETDAKLEDDLNGKGFDVSVRLNDDEVLDARGAVRASFNGNMGRYQPSFSLTVMNRKLVDLTGRVDFVTGSKYIGDFNLLGFTKDPVLISGDLNVDREKWEVSASFKADAINGSVHSSARFNDDSVSVKATAQYGLPGRKEQSVVFSAKTQRSLKGTLAQRSAYLNIQVGLVTG
;
A
#
# COMPACT_ATOMS: atom_id res chain seq x y z
N GLY A 1 -1.45 25.70 -30.86
CA GLY A 1 -0.67 24.46 -30.90
C GLY A 1 -0.74 23.95 -32.31
N ASN A 2 0.40 23.73 -32.95
CA ASN A 2 0.44 23.29 -34.34
C ASN A 2 0.39 21.76 -34.37
N THR A 3 -0.39 21.21 -35.29
CA THR A 3 -0.42 19.77 -35.56
C THR A 3 0.63 19.50 -36.64
N VAL A 4 1.52 18.56 -36.37
CA VAL A 4 2.56 18.09 -37.28
C VAL A 4 2.15 16.70 -37.76
N ASP A 5 1.99 16.56 -39.07
CA ASP A 5 1.75 15.28 -39.74
C ASP A 5 2.98 14.96 -40.58
N PHE A 6 3.65 13.86 -40.26
CA PHE A 6 4.79 13.36 -41.00
C PHE A 6 4.46 11.97 -41.52
N SER A 7 4.57 11.77 -42.82
CA SER A 7 4.41 10.46 -43.45
C SER A 7 5.55 10.19 -44.43
N LYS A 8 6.11 8.99 -44.38
CA LYS A 8 7.11 8.54 -45.34
C LYS A 8 6.81 7.12 -45.79
N SER A 9 6.78 6.93 -47.09
CA SER A 9 6.65 5.62 -47.73
C SER A 9 7.94 5.27 -48.45
N LEU A 10 8.31 4.00 -48.45
CA LEU A 10 9.47 3.48 -49.15
C LEU A 10 9.19 2.08 -49.70
N VAL A 11 9.79 1.77 -50.84
CA VAL A 11 9.89 0.40 -51.37
C VAL A 11 11.26 -0.11 -50.98
N PHE A 12 11.32 -1.16 -50.16
CA PHE A 12 12.58 -1.72 -49.67
C PHE A 12 13.04 -2.93 -50.49
N VAL A 13 12.11 -3.59 -51.21
CA VAL A 13 12.40 -4.67 -52.14
C VAL A 13 11.53 -4.51 -53.37
N ASP A 14 12.15 -4.56 -54.55
CA ASP A 14 11.45 -4.70 -55.83
C ASP A 14 12.37 -5.52 -56.74
N ALA A 15 12.03 -6.80 -56.92
CA ALA A 15 12.85 -7.74 -57.65
C ALA A 15 11.98 -8.65 -58.51
N SER A 16 12.40 -8.87 -59.75
CA SER A 16 11.79 -9.85 -60.65
C SER A 16 12.85 -10.71 -61.30
N TYR A 17 12.52 -11.99 -61.52
CA TYR A 17 13.38 -12.96 -62.17
C TYR A 17 12.55 -13.87 -63.06
N VAL A 18 13.02 -14.09 -64.29
CA VAL A 18 12.30 -14.88 -65.29
C VAL A 18 13.18 -16.03 -65.75
N ILE A 19 12.64 -17.25 -65.70
CA ILE A 19 13.33 -18.48 -66.10
C ILE A 19 12.50 -19.19 -67.17
N PRO A 20 13.10 -19.65 -68.28
CA PRO A 20 12.38 -20.48 -69.24
C PRO A 20 12.07 -21.85 -68.62
N THR A 21 10.81 -22.29 -68.73
CA THR A 21 10.42 -23.66 -68.38
C THR A 21 10.80 -24.65 -69.48
N SER A 22 10.78 -25.95 -69.18
CA SER A 22 11.06 -27.02 -70.16
C SER A 22 10.06 -27.06 -71.33
N ILE A 23 8.87 -26.46 -71.16
CA ILE A 23 7.84 -26.33 -72.20
C ILE A 23 7.94 -25.00 -72.96
N GLY A 24 8.98 -24.18 -72.70
CA GLY A 24 9.23 -22.92 -73.39
C GLY A 24 8.45 -21.70 -72.88
N LEU A 25 7.57 -21.87 -71.89
CA LEU A 25 6.85 -20.76 -71.26
C LEU A 25 7.72 -20.06 -70.20
N PRO A 26 7.69 -18.72 -70.09
CA PRO A 26 8.38 -17.98 -69.04
C PRO A 26 7.75 -18.21 -67.66
N LEU A 27 8.56 -18.65 -66.71
CA LEU A 27 8.24 -18.67 -65.29
C LEU A 27 8.78 -17.40 -64.64
N GLU A 28 7.89 -16.55 -64.17
CA GLU A 28 8.17 -15.29 -63.50
C GLU A 28 8.09 -15.46 -61.97
N PHE A 29 9.12 -14.98 -61.29
CA PHE A 29 9.15 -14.75 -59.86
C PHE A 29 9.26 -13.25 -59.60
N ALA A 30 8.27 -12.65 -58.97
CA ALA A 30 8.28 -11.24 -58.60
C ALA A 30 8.10 -11.10 -57.08
N VAL A 31 8.90 -10.24 -56.46
CA VAL A 31 8.86 -9.94 -55.03
C VAL A 31 8.83 -8.43 -54.86
N ASN A 32 7.86 -7.94 -54.10
CA ASN A 32 7.70 -6.52 -53.80
C ASN A 32 7.47 -6.31 -52.31
N GLY A 33 8.22 -5.39 -51.71
CA GLY A 33 8.14 -5.03 -50.31
C GLY A 33 8.06 -3.51 -50.14
N SER A 34 7.01 -3.03 -49.51
CA SER A 34 6.80 -1.61 -49.24
C SER A 34 6.46 -1.35 -47.77
N ALA A 35 6.86 -0.19 -47.26
CA ALA A 35 6.59 0.24 -45.91
C ALA A 35 6.18 1.71 -45.87
N SER A 36 5.21 2.03 -45.02
CA SER A 36 4.72 3.38 -44.75
C SER A 36 4.74 3.62 -43.25
N ILE A 37 5.40 4.69 -42.85
CA ILE A 37 5.45 5.14 -41.46
C ILE A 37 4.81 6.52 -41.42
N ALA A 38 3.84 6.71 -40.54
CA ALA A 38 3.20 8.01 -40.33
C ALA A 38 3.14 8.34 -38.83
N LEU A 39 3.43 9.59 -38.51
CA LEU A 39 3.45 10.13 -37.15
C LEU A 39 2.64 11.42 -37.14
N LYS A 40 1.52 11.39 -36.41
CA LYS A 40 0.69 12.58 -36.17
C LYS A 40 0.89 13.03 -34.74
N MET A 41 1.33 14.25 -34.54
CA MET A 41 1.48 14.82 -33.20
C MET A 41 0.95 16.24 -33.15
N GLY A 42 0.39 16.64 -32.03
CA GLY A 42 -0.11 17.99 -31.84
C GLY A 42 -0.19 18.31 -30.36
N GLY A 43 0.07 19.56 -30.00
CA GLY A 43 0.07 19.94 -28.60
C GLY A 43 0.23 21.43 -28.34
N LYS A 44 0.09 21.78 -27.07
CA LYS A 44 0.43 23.09 -26.51
C LYS A 44 1.39 22.84 -25.36
N ILE A 45 2.52 23.52 -25.41
CA ILE A 45 3.58 23.44 -24.41
C ILE A 45 3.74 24.85 -23.86
N ASP A 46 3.54 25.01 -22.56
CA ASP A 46 3.75 26.24 -21.82
C ASP A 46 4.78 25.99 -20.71
N LEU A 47 5.98 26.54 -20.91
CA LEU A 47 7.16 26.36 -20.04
C LEU A 47 7.73 27.69 -19.55
N GLU A 48 7.02 28.81 -19.75
CA GLU A 48 7.54 30.16 -19.46
C GLU A 48 7.98 30.29 -17.99
N GLU A 49 7.22 29.68 -17.08
CA GLU A 49 7.48 29.73 -15.64
C GLU A 49 8.25 28.51 -15.09
N LEU A 50 8.76 27.62 -15.95
CA LEU A 50 9.43 26.39 -15.50
C LEU A 50 10.69 26.72 -14.69
N TRP A 51 11.54 27.60 -15.21
CA TRP A 51 12.81 27.96 -14.57
C TRP A 51 12.64 28.93 -13.40
N THR A 52 11.58 29.75 -13.40
CA THR A 52 11.36 30.79 -12.39
C THR A 52 10.51 30.32 -11.21
N ARG A 53 9.43 29.58 -11.47
CA ARG A 53 8.47 29.11 -10.47
C ARG A 53 8.38 27.59 -10.39
N GLY A 54 8.97 26.84 -11.32
CA GLY A 54 8.78 25.38 -11.37
C GLY A 54 7.38 24.99 -11.83
N SER A 55 6.75 25.82 -12.67
CA SER A 55 5.42 25.58 -13.22
C SER A 55 5.51 25.21 -14.71
N MET A 56 4.71 24.25 -15.14
CA MET A 56 4.56 23.89 -16.57
C MET A 56 3.15 23.40 -16.87
N ASP A 57 2.66 23.66 -18.08
CA ASP A 57 1.42 23.05 -18.60
C ASP A 57 1.69 22.53 -20.01
N VAL A 58 1.68 21.20 -20.14
CA VAL A 58 1.93 20.49 -21.38
C VAL A 58 0.71 19.65 -21.68
N GLN A 59 0.06 19.90 -22.82
CA GLN A 59 -0.96 19.02 -23.36
C GLN A 59 -0.57 18.60 -24.77
N GLY A 60 -0.82 17.34 -25.11
CA GLY A 60 -0.58 16.89 -26.46
C GLY A 60 -1.05 15.47 -26.71
N HIS A 61 -1.06 15.14 -27.99
CA HIS A 61 -1.32 13.80 -28.48
C HIS A 61 -0.27 13.39 -29.49
N VAL A 62 0.01 12.09 -29.56
CA VAL A 62 0.93 11.46 -30.50
C VAL A 62 0.28 10.16 -30.99
N MET A 63 0.17 10.02 -32.31
CA MET A 63 -0.34 8.82 -32.97
C MET A 63 0.71 8.31 -33.97
N PRO A 64 1.59 7.38 -33.56
CA PRO A 64 2.46 6.68 -34.50
C PRO A 64 1.69 5.54 -35.17
N SER A 65 1.92 5.38 -36.47
CA SER A 65 1.34 4.33 -37.28
C SER A 65 2.36 3.79 -38.27
N VAL A 66 2.32 2.47 -38.48
CA VAL A 66 3.21 1.75 -39.39
C VAL A 66 2.37 0.75 -40.18
N ALA A 67 2.60 0.70 -41.48
CA ALA A 67 2.07 -0.32 -42.38
C ALA A 67 3.22 -0.88 -43.22
N VAL A 68 3.33 -2.19 -43.31
CA VAL A 68 4.30 -2.88 -44.15
C VAL A 68 3.53 -3.90 -44.98
N GLU A 69 3.80 -3.96 -46.27
CA GLU A 69 3.28 -4.98 -47.17
C GLU A 69 4.45 -5.69 -47.84
N PHE A 70 4.39 -7.01 -47.89
CA PHE A 70 5.30 -7.86 -48.62
C PHE A 70 4.48 -8.78 -49.51
N SER A 71 4.75 -8.78 -50.81
CA SER A 71 4.10 -9.64 -51.78
C SER A 71 5.12 -10.44 -52.59
N GLY A 72 4.78 -11.70 -52.83
CA GLY A 72 5.52 -12.58 -53.73
C GLY A 72 4.56 -13.17 -54.75
N LEU A 73 4.97 -13.22 -56.01
CA LEU A 73 4.22 -13.80 -57.11
C LEU A 73 5.12 -14.81 -57.83
N MET A 74 4.61 -16.03 -57.99
CA MET A 74 5.19 -17.04 -58.87
C MET A 74 4.15 -17.34 -59.94
N SER A 75 4.45 -17.07 -61.20
CA SER A 75 3.49 -17.25 -62.30
C SER A 75 4.12 -17.67 -63.60
N VAL A 76 3.38 -18.45 -64.39
CA VAL A 76 3.70 -18.77 -65.78
C VAL A 76 2.81 -17.91 -66.68
N ASP A 77 3.44 -17.26 -67.66
CA ASP A 77 2.75 -16.43 -68.66
C ASP A 77 2.72 -17.17 -70.00
N ALA A 78 1.52 -17.42 -70.52
CA ALA A 78 1.29 -18.08 -71.81
C ALA A 78 0.85 -17.10 -72.91
N PHE A 79 1.08 -15.79 -72.74
CA PHE A 79 0.64 -14.67 -73.59
C PHE A 79 -0.89 -14.46 -73.66
N VAL A 80 -1.66 -15.54 -73.78
CA VAL A 80 -3.13 -15.54 -73.79
C VAL A 80 -3.75 -15.75 -72.41
N SER A 81 -2.97 -16.26 -71.45
CA SER A 81 -3.41 -16.51 -70.09
C SER A 81 -2.23 -16.52 -69.12
N LYS A 82 -2.47 -16.10 -67.88
CA LYS A 82 -1.50 -16.11 -66.78
C LYS A 82 -2.01 -17.04 -65.68
N ALA A 83 -1.15 -17.91 -65.17
CA ALA A 83 -1.46 -18.79 -64.06
C ALA A 83 -0.36 -18.69 -62.99
N GLY A 84 -0.71 -18.55 -61.72
CA GLY A 84 0.27 -18.41 -60.67
C GLY A 84 -0.28 -18.37 -59.25
N VAL A 85 0.62 -18.23 -58.29
CA VAL A 85 0.33 -18.10 -56.87
C VAL A 85 0.92 -16.79 -56.36
N ARG A 86 0.09 -15.99 -55.69
CA ARG A 86 0.47 -14.74 -55.04
C ARG A 86 0.35 -14.88 -53.53
N SER A 87 1.43 -14.61 -52.81
CA SER A 87 1.44 -14.44 -51.35
C SER A 87 1.43 -12.96 -51.02
N VAL A 88 0.60 -12.53 -50.08
CA VAL A 88 0.57 -11.15 -49.56
C VAL A 88 0.60 -11.21 -48.05
N SER A 89 1.61 -10.59 -47.44
CA SER A 89 1.77 -10.46 -46.01
C SER A 89 1.75 -8.98 -45.63
N THR A 90 0.92 -8.62 -44.66
CA THR A 90 0.78 -7.24 -44.17
C THR A 90 1.10 -7.19 -42.69
N LEU A 91 1.84 -6.17 -42.25
CA LEU A 91 1.99 -5.81 -40.85
C LEU A 91 1.44 -4.40 -40.64
N ARG A 92 0.59 -4.22 -39.64
CA ARG A 92 0.03 -2.94 -39.25
C ARG A 92 0.22 -2.71 -37.76
N SER A 93 0.57 -1.50 -37.38
CA SER A 93 0.64 -1.07 -35.98
C SER A 93 0.10 0.34 -35.89
N ASN A 94 -0.82 0.58 -34.96
CA ASN A 94 -1.41 1.89 -34.75
C ASN A 94 -1.62 2.12 -33.26
N THR A 95 -0.87 3.05 -32.68
CA THR A 95 -1.03 3.41 -31.27
C THR A 95 -1.36 4.89 -31.14
N TYR A 96 -1.82 5.26 -29.96
CA TYR A 96 -2.22 6.62 -29.65
C TYR A 96 -1.94 6.90 -28.19
N LEU A 97 -1.33 8.05 -27.93
CA LEU A 97 -1.13 8.59 -26.61
C LEU A 97 -1.67 10.01 -26.61
N ASP A 98 -2.53 10.33 -25.65
CA ASP A 98 -3.02 11.68 -25.43
C ASP A 98 -3.03 11.96 -23.96
N GLY A 99 -2.49 13.10 -23.58
CA GLY A 99 -2.45 13.48 -22.19
C GLY A 99 -2.16 14.94 -21.96
N LYS A 100 -2.30 15.28 -20.68
CA LYS A 100 -2.03 16.59 -20.13
C LYS A 100 -1.23 16.43 -18.85
N VAL A 101 -0.17 17.20 -18.72
CA VAL A 101 0.66 17.30 -17.52
C VAL A 101 0.72 18.75 -17.11
N LYS A 102 0.24 19.05 -15.91
CA LYS A 102 0.29 20.39 -15.32
C LYS A 102 1.03 20.32 -14.00
N VAL A 103 2.12 21.05 -13.87
CA VAL A 103 2.87 21.21 -12.61
C VAL A 103 2.77 22.67 -12.18
N GLN A 104 2.51 22.90 -10.90
CA GLN A 104 2.40 24.24 -10.33
C GLN A 104 3.35 24.36 -9.13
N ASN A 105 4.23 25.35 -9.21
CA ASN A 105 5.16 25.72 -8.13
C ASN A 105 6.03 24.56 -7.60
N GLY A 106 6.31 23.54 -8.42
CA GLY A 106 7.00 22.30 -8.01
C GLY A 106 6.28 21.48 -6.91
N LYS A 107 5.06 21.86 -6.54
CA LYS A 107 4.32 21.30 -5.37
C LYS A 107 3.08 20.52 -5.76
N ILE A 108 2.46 20.88 -6.87
CA ILE A 108 1.25 20.24 -7.37
C ILE A 108 1.56 19.70 -8.75
N ALA A 109 1.21 18.44 -9.02
CA ALA A 109 1.31 17.84 -10.34
C ALA A 109 0.01 17.11 -10.67
N ASP A 110 -0.64 17.53 -11.74
CA ASP A 110 -1.85 16.92 -12.27
C ASP A 110 -1.49 16.29 -13.62
N VAL A 111 -1.64 14.97 -13.73
CA VAL A 111 -1.38 14.19 -14.93
C VAL A 111 -2.67 13.51 -15.35
N LYS A 112 -3.08 13.73 -16.59
CA LYS A 112 -4.26 13.11 -17.20
C LYS A 112 -3.81 12.39 -18.46
N ILE A 113 -4.13 11.10 -18.57
CA ILE A 113 -3.88 10.30 -19.77
C ILE A 113 -5.24 9.87 -20.32
N ASN A 114 -5.57 10.32 -21.51
CA ASN A 114 -6.85 10.03 -22.15
C ASN A 114 -6.81 8.67 -22.85
N VAL A 115 -7.87 7.89 -22.70
CA VAL A 115 -8.05 6.57 -23.30
C VAL A 115 -9.38 6.54 -24.07
N PRO A 116 -9.50 7.29 -25.18
CA PRO A 116 -10.77 7.50 -25.86
C PRO A 116 -11.24 6.31 -26.70
N ARG A 117 -10.39 5.30 -26.94
CA ARG A 117 -10.73 4.13 -27.76
C ARG A 117 -11.00 2.92 -26.87
N ASP A 118 -12.01 2.14 -27.23
CA ASP A 118 -12.31 0.88 -26.54
C ASP A 118 -11.34 -0.24 -26.94
N LYS A 119 -10.76 -0.17 -28.14
CA LYS A 119 -9.80 -1.13 -28.66
C LYS A 119 -8.66 -0.41 -29.36
N VAL A 120 -7.43 -0.83 -29.06
CA VAL A 120 -6.22 -0.39 -29.73
C VAL A 120 -5.50 -1.61 -30.29
N ASP A 121 -5.46 -1.71 -31.61
CA ASP A 121 -4.70 -2.75 -32.32
C ASP A 121 -3.23 -2.35 -32.36
N ILE A 122 -2.46 -2.86 -31.39
CA ILE A 122 -1.03 -2.54 -31.22
C ILE A 122 -0.22 -3.14 -32.37
N LEU A 123 -0.54 -4.37 -32.76
CA LEU A 123 0.13 -5.08 -33.85
C LEU A 123 -0.87 -6.02 -34.53
N ASP A 124 -0.88 -6.01 -35.86
CA ASP A 124 -1.69 -6.90 -36.68
C ASP A 124 -0.85 -7.37 -37.87
N VAL A 125 -0.50 -8.66 -37.88
CA VAL A 125 0.22 -9.31 -38.96
C VAL A 125 -0.71 -10.31 -39.61
N THR A 126 -0.90 -10.18 -40.92
CA THR A 126 -1.71 -11.13 -41.70
C THR A 126 -0.91 -11.63 -42.88
N SER A 127 -1.14 -12.87 -43.29
CA SER A 127 -0.66 -13.40 -44.55
C SER A 127 -1.77 -14.15 -45.25
N LYS A 128 -1.88 -13.95 -46.55
CA LYS A 128 -2.88 -14.52 -47.43
C LYS A 128 -2.23 -15.05 -48.69
N LEU A 129 -2.82 -16.12 -49.22
CA LEU A 129 -2.42 -16.73 -50.47
C LEU A 129 -3.54 -16.57 -51.48
N PHE A 130 -3.20 -16.35 -52.73
CA PHE A 130 -4.13 -16.20 -53.82
C PHE A 130 -3.68 -17.01 -55.02
N LEU A 131 -4.62 -17.68 -55.68
CA LEU A 131 -4.44 -18.22 -57.01
C LEU A 131 -4.74 -17.11 -58.02
N VAL A 132 -3.85 -16.93 -58.98
CA VAL A 132 -4.00 -16.00 -60.10
C VAL A 132 -4.21 -16.82 -61.36
N GLY A 133 -5.29 -16.59 -62.09
CA GLY A 133 -5.66 -17.33 -63.30
C GLY A 133 -6.36 -16.43 -64.32
N GLY A 134 -6.59 -16.94 -65.53
CA GLY A 134 -7.42 -16.28 -66.54
C GLY A 134 -6.64 -15.55 -67.63
N ALA A 135 -7.37 -14.94 -68.56
CA ALA A 135 -6.80 -14.13 -69.64
C ALA A 135 -6.43 -12.73 -69.10
N PRO A 136 -5.51 -11.98 -69.75
CA PRO A 136 -5.13 -10.63 -69.31
C PRO A 136 -6.32 -9.68 -69.09
N GLU A 137 -7.39 -9.86 -69.88
CA GLU A 137 -8.61 -9.04 -69.83
C GLU A 137 -9.65 -9.53 -68.80
N SER A 138 -9.46 -10.73 -68.24
CA SER A 138 -10.37 -11.39 -67.29
C SER A 138 -9.59 -12.19 -66.24
N GLN A 139 -8.68 -11.50 -65.54
CA GLN A 139 -7.84 -12.13 -64.52
C GLN A 139 -8.68 -12.49 -63.27
N GLU A 140 -8.74 -13.78 -62.94
CA GLU A 140 -9.36 -14.31 -61.74
C GLU A 140 -8.34 -14.36 -60.59
N ILE A 141 -8.71 -13.84 -59.42
CA ILE A 141 -7.90 -13.90 -58.20
C ILE A 141 -8.75 -14.57 -57.11
N VAL A 142 -8.34 -15.76 -56.68
CA VAL A 142 -9.07 -16.57 -55.69
C VAL A 142 -8.22 -16.78 -54.44
N GLU A 143 -8.73 -16.41 -53.26
CA GLU A 143 -8.02 -16.62 -51.99
C GLU A 143 -7.89 -18.14 -51.70
N LEU A 144 -6.66 -18.62 -51.58
CA LEU A 144 -6.34 -20.00 -51.24
C LEU A 144 -6.47 -20.20 -49.72
N ARG A 145 -7.24 -21.21 -49.33
CA ARG A 145 -7.45 -21.55 -47.90
C ARG A 145 -6.28 -22.30 -47.27
N GLY A 146 -5.37 -22.84 -48.08
CA GLY A 146 -4.26 -23.69 -47.65
C GLY A 146 -4.74 -25.04 -47.08
N VAL A 147 -3.97 -25.60 -46.15
CA VAL A 147 -4.35 -26.80 -45.38
C VAL A 147 -5.56 -26.45 -44.50
N VAL A 148 -6.70 -27.09 -44.75
CA VAL A 148 -7.98 -26.72 -44.12
C VAL A 148 -8.20 -27.49 -42.82
N GLU A 149 -7.70 -28.72 -42.78
CA GLU A 149 -7.96 -29.76 -41.79
C GLU A 149 -7.36 -29.44 -40.40
N ASP A 150 -6.24 -28.71 -40.36
CA ASP A 150 -5.51 -28.46 -39.12
C ASP A 150 -5.28 -26.95 -38.90
N LYS A 151 -6.38 -26.24 -38.65
CA LYS A 151 -6.35 -24.83 -38.24
C LYS A 151 -6.11 -24.74 -36.74
N GLU A 152 -4.97 -24.18 -36.36
CA GLU A 152 -4.71 -23.85 -34.97
C GLU A 152 -5.05 -22.39 -34.70
N ARG A 153 -5.72 -22.15 -33.56
CA ARG A 153 -6.01 -20.81 -33.04
C ARG A 153 -5.71 -20.79 -31.56
N HIS A 154 -4.80 -19.91 -31.18
CA HIS A 154 -4.39 -19.66 -29.80
C HIS A 154 -4.74 -18.22 -29.45
N LYS A 155 -5.43 -18.02 -28.34
CA LYS A 155 -5.73 -16.69 -27.81
C LYS A 155 -5.41 -16.67 -26.32
N ALA A 156 -4.62 -15.69 -25.91
CA ALA A 156 -4.26 -15.48 -24.52
C ALA A 156 -4.42 -14.00 -24.19
N CYS A 157 -4.91 -13.71 -22.99
CA CYS A 157 -5.04 -12.33 -22.51
C CYS A 157 -4.47 -12.22 -21.09
N THR A 158 -4.18 -11.00 -20.65
CA THR A 158 -3.73 -10.73 -19.29
C THR A 158 -4.75 -11.24 -18.25
N PRO A 159 -4.27 -11.72 -17.08
CA PRO A 159 -5.14 -12.20 -16.00
C PRO A 159 -6.19 -11.18 -15.56
N GLN A 160 -7.34 -11.69 -15.09
CA GLN A 160 -8.47 -10.87 -14.65
C GLN A 160 -8.10 -9.87 -13.55
N ILE A 161 -7.15 -10.21 -12.67
CA ILE A 161 -6.74 -9.30 -11.60
C ILE A 161 -6.09 -8.01 -12.13
N LEU A 162 -5.30 -8.12 -13.22
CA LEU A 162 -4.67 -6.96 -13.86
C LEU A 162 -5.70 -6.12 -14.60
N SER A 163 -6.69 -6.74 -15.26
CA SER A 163 -7.76 -6.00 -15.92
C SER A 163 -8.72 -5.33 -14.94
N THR A 164 -9.01 -5.95 -13.80
CA THR A 164 -9.77 -5.31 -12.72
C THR A 164 -9.01 -4.11 -12.13
N LEU A 165 -7.68 -4.19 -11.99
CA LEU A 165 -6.86 -3.10 -11.46
C LEU A 165 -6.68 -1.93 -12.43
N THR A 166 -6.47 -2.23 -13.72
CA THR A 166 -6.14 -1.21 -14.73
C THR A 166 -7.36 -0.74 -15.51
N GLY A 167 -8.41 -1.55 -15.62
CA GLY A 167 -9.51 -1.33 -16.57
C GLY A 167 -9.17 -1.70 -18.02
N MET A 168 -7.99 -2.24 -18.28
CA MET A 168 -7.52 -2.64 -19.61
C MET A 168 -7.10 -4.11 -19.63
N GLN A 169 -7.24 -4.77 -20.76
CA GLN A 169 -6.79 -6.14 -20.99
C GLN A 169 -5.92 -6.19 -22.23
N LEU A 170 -4.72 -6.76 -22.12
CA LEU A 170 -3.86 -7.00 -23.28
C LEU A 170 -4.13 -8.42 -23.78
N CYS A 171 -4.45 -8.56 -25.06
CA CYS A 171 -4.77 -9.83 -25.71
C CYS A 171 -3.83 -10.09 -26.88
N GLY A 172 -3.34 -11.32 -26.98
CA GLY A 172 -2.62 -11.84 -28.14
C GLY A 172 -3.42 -12.96 -28.78
N GLU A 173 -3.51 -12.95 -30.11
CA GLU A 173 -4.16 -13.97 -30.91
C GLU A 173 -3.22 -14.44 -32.02
N LEU A 174 -3.04 -15.75 -32.14
CA LEU A 174 -2.29 -16.42 -33.19
C LEU A 174 -3.20 -17.43 -33.88
N SER A 175 -3.36 -17.33 -35.20
CA SER A 175 -4.06 -18.31 -36.02
C SER A 175 -3.14 -18.71 -37.18
N TYR A 176 -2.94 -20.00 -37.40
CA TYR A 176 -2.13 -20.50 -38.51
C TYR A 176 -2.62 -21.87 -38.99
N ARG A 177 -2.14 -22.30 -40.15
CA ARG A 177 -2.39 -23.65 -40.69
C ARG A 177 -1.22 -24.55 -40.35
N ASN A 178 -1.45 -25.55 -39.50
CA ASN A 178 -0.44 -26.52 -39.13
C ASN A 178 -0.37 -27.60 -40.23
N ALA A 179 0.81 -27.72 -40.83
CA ALA A 179 1.05 -28.71 -41.88
C ALA A 179 1.98 -29.84 -41.44
N SER A 180 2.33 -29.93 -40.16
CA SER A 180 3.35 -30.86 -39.66
C SER A 180 2.99 -32.34 -39.88
N ARG A 181 1.71 -32.64 -40.11
CA ARG A 181 1.19 -33.99 -40.38
C ARG A 181 0.98 -34.28 -41.88
N PHE A 182 1.22 -33.29 -42.74
CA PHE A 182 1.00 -33.37 -44.18
C PHE A 182 2.35 -33.25 -44.90
N PRO A 183 3.02 -34.37 -45.20
CA PRO A 183 4.37 -34.35 -45.78
C PRO A 183 4.43 -33.69 -47.17
N ASP A 184 3.32 -33.67 -47.90
CA ASP A 184 3.20 -33.02 -49.21
C ASP A 184 2.81 -31.53 -49.14
N SER A 185 2.65 -30.97 -47.94
CA SER A 185 2.32 -29.56 -47.76
C SER A 185 3.56 -28.67 -47.90
N PRO A 186 3.43 -27.46 -48.47
CA PRO A 186 4.51 -26.49 -48.48
C PRO A 186 4.89 -26.04 -47.06
N TYR A 187 6.09 -25.46 -46.89
CA TYR A 187 6.53 -24.88 -45.62
C TYR A 187 5.79 -23.59 -45.27
N PHE A 188 5.66 -23.31 -43.97
CA PHE A 188 5.17 -22.02 -43.48
C PHE A 188 6.00 -20.86 -44.08
N PRO A 189 5.39 -19.75 -44.54
CA PRO A 189 3.97 -19.37 -44.41
C PRO A 189 3.06 -19.81 -45.58
N LEU A 190 3.53 -20.65 -46.51
CA LEU A 190 2.75 -21.08 -47.67
C LEU A 190 1.72 -22.18 -47.35
N THR A 191 1.65 -22.66 -46.10
CA THR A 191 0.67 -23.64 -45.64
C THR A 191 -0.77 -23.10 -45.65
N GLY A 192 -0.96 -21.78 -45.69
CA GLY A 192 -2.24 -21.11 -45.74
C GLY A 192 -2.25 -19.80 -44.95
N PRO A 193 -3.41 -19.13 -44.82
CA PRO A 193 -3.50 -17.85 -44.14
C PRO A 193 -3.05 -17.93 -42.68
N PHE A 194 -2.23 -16.97 -42.24
CA PHE A 194 -1.87 -16.81 -40.83
C PHE A 194 -2.20 -15.39 -40.34
N ILE A 195 -2.53 -15.29 -39.05
CA ILE A 195 -2.86 -14.04 -38.35
C ILE A 195 -2.13 -14.02 -37.02
N LEU A 196 -1.43 -12.94 -36.72
CA LEU A 196 -0.91 -12.61 -35.40
C LEU A 196 -1.42 -11.22 -35.02
N SER A 197 -2.22 -11.12 -33.95
CA SER A 197 -2.81 -9.86 -33.50
C SER A 197 -2.48 -9.63 -32.03
N VAL A 198 -2.12 -8.40 -31.68
CA VAL A 198 -1.96 -7.93 -30.31
C VAL A 198 -2.82 -6.69 -30.12
N SER A 199 -3.79 -6.77 -29.22
CA SER A 199 -4.72 -5.68 -28.91
C SER A 199 -4.71 -5.33 -27.43
N ALA A 200 -4.91 -4.05 -27.13
CA ALA A 200 -5.30 -3.59 -25.80
C ALA A 200 -6.78 -3.20 -25.84
N ASP A 201 -7.59 -3.91 -25.06
CA ASP A 201 -9.03 -3.78 -25.01
C ASP A 201 -9.46 -3.18 -23.67
N LYS A 202 -10.37 -2.20 -23.69
CA LYS A 202 -10.94 -1.60 -22.50
C LYS A 202 -11.99 -2.53 -21.90
N THR A 203 -11.89 -2.80 -20.61
CA THR A 203 -12.78 -3.72 -19.88
C THR A 203 -13.81 -3.02 -19.00
N ASP A 204 -13.73 -1.69 -18.90
CA ASP A 204 -14.65 -0.85 -18.13
C ASP A 204 -14.89 0.49 -18.85
N VAL A 205 -15.87 1.27 -18.39
CA VAL A 205 -16.26 2.54 -19.01
C VAL A 205 -15.50 3.68 -18.33
N PHE A 206 -14.35 4.08 -18.84
CA PHE A 206 -13.63 5.27 -18.40
C PHE A 206 -12.88 5.92 -19.58
N ASP A 207 -12.68 7.23 -19.51
CA ASP A 207 -12.08 8.00 -20.60
C ASP A 207 -10.68 8.52 -20.29
N SER A 208 -10.26 8.45 -19.02
CA SER A 208 -8.92 8.89 -18.62
C SER A 208 -8.43 8.26 -17.33
N TYR A 209 -7.11 8.10 -17.25
CA TYR A 209 -6.40 7.95 -15.98
C TYR A 209 -6.00 9.33 -15.47
N GLU A 210 -6.28 9.61 -14.19
CA GLU A 210 -5.94 10.88 -13.56
C GLU A 210 -5.07 10.64 -12.33
N LEU A 211 -3.84 11.16 -12.37
CA LEU A 211 -2.90 11.16 -11.25
C LEU A 211 -2.76 12.60 -10.76
N ASN A 212 -3.00 12.80 -9.47
CA ASN A 212 -2.90 14.09 -8.81
C ASN A 212 -1.95 13.98 -7.62
N TYR A 213 -0.87 14.74 -7.65
CA TYR A 213 0.08 14.87 -6.55
C TYR A 213 0.01 16.27 -5.96
N ARG A 214 0.03 16.37 -4.63
CA ARG A 214 0.08 17.65 -3.89
C ARG A 214 1.00 17.51 -2.69
N GLY A 215 2.11 18.25 -2.68
CA GLY A 215 3.01 18.42 -1.54
C GLY A 215 2.92 19.85 -1.02
N VAL A 216 2.32 20.03 0.15
CA VAL A 216 2.14 21.34 0.79
C VAL A 216 2.87 21.36 2.13
N ARG A 217 3.67 22.39 2.34
CA ARG A 217 4.25 22.72 3.65
C ARG A 217 3.73 24.07 4.10
N GLU A 218 3.05 24.10 5.23
CA GLU A 218 2.61 25.30 5.91
C GLU A 218 3.57 25.58 7.06
N LEU A 219 4.41 26.60 6.89
CA LEU A 219 5.36 27.06 7.91
C LEU A 219 4.98 28.48 8.34
N THR A 220 4.51 28.61 9.57
CA THR A 220 4.19 29.88 10.25
C THR A 220 4.83 29.88 11.63
N LYS A 221 4.76 31.01 12.36
CA LYS A 221 5.27 31.09 13.75
C LYS A 221 4.70 30.03 14.69
N PHE A 222 3.49 29.52 14.44
CA PHE A 222 2.76 28.61 15.33
C PHE A 222 2.44 27.24 14.71
N LYS A 223 2.79 27.04 13.43
CA LYS A 223 2.39 25.85 12.67
C LYS A 223 3.50 25.44 11.71
N ASP A 224 4.03 24.23 11.85
CA ASP A 224 4.91 23.54 10.90
C ASP A 224 4.26 22.21 10.52
N GLN A 225 3.46 22.25 9.45
CA GLN A 225 2.73 21.09 8.95
C GLN A 225 3.16 20.78 7.51
N MET A 226 3.47 19.53 7.23
CA MET A 226 3.77 19.01 5.90
C MET A 226 2.71 17.98 5.52
N THR A 227 2.10 18.12 4.34
CA THR A 227 1.11 17.16 3.82
C THR A 227 1.47 16.78 2.39
N TYR A 228 1.58 15.49 2.15
CA TYR A 228 1.74 14.89 0.83
C TYR A 228 0.50 14.07 0.50
N GLN A 229 -0.05 14.29 -0.68
CA GLN A 229 -1.21 13.57 -1.19
C GLN A 229 -0.90 13.07 -2.60
N LEU A 230 -1.11 11.78 -2.84
CA LEU A 230 -1.09 11.15 -4.15
C LEU A 230 -2.44 10.49 -4.37
N ASN A 231 -3.14 10.89 -5.43
CA ASN A 231 -4.38 10.27 -5.87
C ASN A 231 -4.19 9.72 -7.28
N VAL A 232 -4.67 8.51 -7.52
CA VAL A 232 -4.84 7.93 -8.86
C VAL A 232 -6.30 7.51 -8.99
N ASP A 233 -6.95 7.93 -10.05
CA ASP A 233 -8.37 7.67 -10.29
C ASP A 233 -8.64 7.37 -11.77
N THR A 234 -9.74 6.69 -12.02
CA THR A 234 -10.32 6.47 -13.35
C THR A 234 -11.76 6.99 -13.35
N PRO A 235 -11.96 8.31 -13.58
CA PRO A 235 -13.30 8.90 -13.52
C PRO A 235 -14.27 8.25 -14.51
N GLY A 236 -15.51 8.02 -14.07
CA GLY A 236 -16.58 7.40 -14.86
C GLY A 236 -16.59 5.86 -14.86
N SER A 237 -15.51 5.25 -14.35
CA SER A 237 -15.38 3.80 -14.19
C SER A 237 -16.48 3.19 -13.31
N ARG A 238 -16.97 2.01 -13.68
CA ARG A 238 -17.96 1.27 -12.86
C ARG A 238 -17.31 0.65 -11.62
N VAL A 239 -16.02 0.36 -11.69
CA VAL A 239 -15.22 -0.17 -10.58
C VAL A 239 -14.51 1.00 -9.89
N ASP A 240 -14.65 1.13 -8.58
CA ASP A 240 -13.88 2.14 -7.83
C ASP A 240 -12.40 1.74 -7.78
N ARG A 241 -11.61 2.29 -8.72
CA ARG A 241 -10.16 2.11 -8.82
C ARG A 241 -9.38 3.22 -8.12
N LYS A 242 -10.02 3.99 -7.25
CA LYS A 242 -9.37 5.09 -6.55
C LYS A 242 -8.27 4.57 -5.64
N LEU A 243 -7.06 5.05 -5.89
CA LEU A 243 -5.92 4.91 -4.99
C LEU A 243 -5.62 6.28 -4.41
N LYS A 244 -5.63 6.40 -3.08
CA LYS A 244 -5.27 7.63 -2.38
C LYS A 244 -4.26 7.32 -1.29
N LEU A 245 -3.15 8.04 -1.31
CA LEU A 245 -2.14 8.05 -0.26
C LEU A 245 -2.08 9.46 0.29
N LEU A 246 -2.34 9.62 1.58
CA LEU A 246 -2.17 10.88 2.29
C LEU A 246 -1.22 10.65 3.45
N PHE A 247 -0.16 11.45 3.49
CA PHE A 247 0.78 11.52 4.59
C PHE A 247 0.77 12.95 5.13
N SER A 248 0.57 13.12 6.43
CA SER A 248 0.63 14.41 7.09
C SER A 248 1.56 14.32 8.30
N LEU A 249 2.46 15.28 8.42
CA LEU A 249 3.36 15.45 9.56
C LEU A 249 3.10 16.85 10.13
N ASP A 250 2.65 16.91 11.37
CA ASP A 250 2.46 18.12 12.14
C ASP A 250 3.55 18.17 13.22
N ASN A 251 4.65 18.86 12.93
CA ASN A 251 5.77 18.99 13.86
C ASN A 251 5.38 19.83 15.09
N SER A 252 4.45 20.77 14.94
CA SER A 252 3.99 21.62 16.05
C SER A 252 3.26 20.81 17.11
N ASN A 253 2.45 19.83 16.71
CA ASN A 253 1.75 18.93 17.61
C ASN A 253 2.41 17.55 17.76
N LYS A 254 3.62 17.38 17.20
CA LYS A 254 4.35 16.10 17.13
C LYS A 254 3.45 14.94 16.69
N ALA A 255 2.66 15.16 15.65
CA ALA A 255 1.66 14.22 15.15
C ALA A 255 1.96 13.79 13.70
N VAL A 256 1.65 12.53 13.39
CA VAL A 256 1.78 11.92 12.07
C VAL A 256 0.45 11.26 11.71
N LYS A 257 0.02 11.43 10.47
CA LYS A 257 -1.17 10.77 9.91
C LYS A 257 -0.81 10.12 8.59
N VAL A 258 -1.22 8.87 8.41
CA VAL A 258 -1.08 8.12 7.17
C VAL A 258 -2.43 7.53 6.81
N ASN A 259 -2.94 7.86 5.63
CA ASN A 259 -4.19 7.32 5.11
C ASN A 259 -3.92 6.70 3.74
N VAL A 260 -4.20 5.40 3.61
CA VAL A 260 -4.06 4.64 2.37
C VAL A 260 -5.43 4.10 2.02
N MET A 261 -5.97 4.52 0.88
CA MET A 261 -7.22 4.01 0.33
C MET A 261 -6.91 3.30 -0.98
N THR A 262 -7.36 2.06 -1.08
CA THR A 262 -7.26 1.24 -2.29
C THR A 262 -8.62 0.61 -2.59
N PRO A 263 -8.80 0.00 -3.76
CA PRO A 263 -10.04 -0.74 -4.08
C PRO A 263 -10.31 -1.94 -3.14
N PHE A 264 -9.31 -2.41 -2.39
CA PHE A 264 -9.41 -3.63 -1.59
C PHE A 264 -9.45 -3.36 -0.08
N PHE A 265 -8.79 -2.29 0.37
CA PHE A 265 -8.72 -1.93 1.78
C PHE A 265 -8.51 -0.43 2.00
N ARG A 266 -8.92 0.03 3.18
CA ARG A 266 -8.65 1.37 3.70
C ARG A 266 -7.85 1.26 4.98
N LEU A 267 -6.69 1.89 5.05
CA LEU A 267 -5.82 1.92 6.23
C LEU A 267 -5.71 3.36 6.71
N GLU A 268 -6.01 3.61 7.97
CA GLU A 268 -5.82 4.90 8.61
C GLU A 268 -4.95 4.73 9.85
N THR A 269 -3.84 5.46 9.89
CA THR A 269 -2.90 5.46 11.00
C THR A 269 -2.75 6.89 11.50
N ASP A 270 -3.01 7.10 12.78
CA ASP A 270 -2.77 8.34 13.49
C ASP A 270 -1.76 8.05 14.60
N ALA A 271 -0.71 8.87 14.72
CA ALA A 271 0.26 8.80 15.81
C ALA A 271 0.54 10.20 16.33
N LYS A 272 0.58 10.39 17.64
CA LYS A 272 0.86 11.68 18.28
C LYS A 272 1.76 11.46 19.49
N LEU A 273 2.71 12.36 19.69
CA LEU A 273 3.52 12.44 20.90
C LEU A 273 3.13 13.70 21.68
N GLU A 274 2.91 13.54 22.97
CA GLU A 274 2.73 14.64 23.93
C GLU A 274 4.07 14.81 24.67
N ASP A 275 4.60 16.02 24.68
CA ASP A 275 5.86 16.32 25.34
C ASP A 275 5.86 17.78 25.75
N ASP A 276 5.12 18.01 26.83
CA ASP A 276 4.94 19.27 27.50
C ASP A 276 5.67 19.23 28.87
N LEU A 277 5.88 20.40 29.48
CA LEU A 277 6.50 20.51 30.81
C LEU A 277 5.75 19.70 31.89
N ASN A 278 4.45 19.53 31.72
CA ASN A 278 3.54 18.89 32.67
C ASN A 278 3.11 17.49 32.24
N GLY A 279 3.64 16.96 31.13
CA GLY A 279 3.19 15.66 30.64
C GLY A 279 3.99 15.12 29.48
N LYS A 280 4.23 13.80 29.51
CA LYS A 280 4.78 13.06 28.38
C LYS A 280 3.82 11.94 28.01
N GLY A 281 3.63 11.70 26.73
CA GLY A 281 2.74 10.64 26.28
C GLY A 281 2.84 10.33 24.80
N PHE A 282 2.12 9.30 24.40
CA PHE A 282 1.92 8.88 23.03
C PHE A 282 0.47 8.44 22.84
N ASP A 283 -0.02 8.59 21.63
CA ASP A 283 -1.31 8.12 21.16
C ASP A 283 -1.10 7.53 19.77
N VAL A 284 -1.42 6.25 19.57
CA VAL A 284 -1.31 5.54 18.30
C VAL A 284 -2.62 4.82 18.02
N SER A 285 -3.24 5.14 16.90
CA SER A 285 -4.49 4.53 16.42
C SER A 285 -4.28 3.99 15.01
N VAL A 286 -4.71 2.75 14.77
CA VAL A 286 -4.71 2.09 13.45
C VAL A 286 -6.09 1.52 13.18
N ARG A 287 -6.72 2.00 12.10
CA ARG A 287 -7.98 1.49 11.57
C ARG A 287 -7.77 0.78 10.24
N LEU A 288 -8.38 -0.38 10.07
CA LEU A 288 -8.44 -1.12 8.81
C LEU A 288 -9.91 -1.29 8.42
N ASN A 289 -10.30 -0.78 7.26
CA ASN A 289 -11.68 -0.80 6.77
C ASN A 289 -12.68 -0.23 7.78
N ASP A 290 -12.34 0.91 8.40
CA ASP A 290 -13.11 1.61 9.43
C ASP A 290 -13.19 0.89 10.80
N ASP A 291 -12.68 -0.34 10.92
CA ASP A 291 -12.56 -1.05 12.19
C ASP A 291 -11.25 -0.70 12.93
N GLU A 292 -11.34 -0.41 14.23
CA GLU A 292 -10.17 -0.15 15.08
C GLU A 292 -9.44 -1.46 15.39
N VAL A 293 -8.29 -1.65 14.72
CA VAL A 293 -7.45 -2.83 14.86
C VAL A 293 -6.48 -2.67 16.03
N LEU A 294 -6.02 -1.44 16.27
CA LEU A 294 -5.10 -1.11 17.35
C LEU A 294 -5.35 0.33 17.83
N ASP A 295 -5.51 0.51 19.13
CA ASP A 295 -5.44 1.80 19.81
C ASP A 295 -4.55 1.65 21.04
N ALA A 296 -3.46 2.40 21.10
CA ALA A 296 -2.48 2.36 22.16
C ALA A 296 -2.18 3.78 22.61
N ARG A 297 -2.50 4.08 23.87
CA ARG A 297 -2.30 5.41 24.46
C ARG A 297 -1.55 5.26 25.76
N GLY A 298 -0.51 6.06 25.96
CA GLY A 298 0.23 6.09 27.20
C GLY A 298 0.56 7.52 27.56
N ALA A 299 0.31 7.94 28.79
CA ALA A 299 0.64 9.28 29.24
C ALA A 299 1.00 9.28 30.72
N VAL A 300 1.95 10.14 31.08
CA VAL A 300 2.27 10.48 32.47
C VAL A 300 2.12 11.97 32.62
N ARG A 301 1.12 12.40 33.37
CA ARG A 301 0.92 13.82 33.70
C ARG A 301 1.52 14.13 35.05
N ALA A 302 2.12 15.30 35.18
CA ALA A 302 2.75 15.78 36.40
C ALA A 302 2.21 17.16 36.77
N SER A 303 1.92 17.36 38.05
CA SER A 303 1.53 18.65 38.61
C SER A 303 2.31 18.89 39.89
N PHE A 304 2.93 20.07 40.02
CA PHE A 304 3.75 20.42 41.16
C PHE A 304 3.23 21.71 41.82
N ASN A 305 3.27 21.75 43.15
CA ASN A 305 2.94 22.92 43.94
C ASN A 305 3.88 22.97 45.17
N GLY A 306 4.99 23.71 45.05
CA GLY A 306 6.02 23.77 46.08
C GLY A 306 6.63 22.40 46.36
N ASN A 307 6.50 21.93 47.60
CA ASN A 307 7.03 20.62 48.04
C ASN A 307 6.07 19.45 47.77
N MET A 308 4.89 19.73 47.20
CA MET A 308 3.91 18.71 46.85
C MET A 308 3.94 18.46 45.35
N GLY A 309 3.82 17.21 44.95
CA GLY A 309 3.68 16.85 43.55
C GLY A 309 2.75 15.66 43.36
N ARG A 310 2.24 15.55 42.13
CA ARG A 310 1.34 14.49 41.71
C ARG A 310 1.78 14.00 40.34
N TYR A 311 1.98 12.70 40.20
CA TYR A 311 2.09 12.00 38.93
C TYR A 311 0.81 11.22 38.65
N GLN A 312 0.36 11.20 37.41
CA GLN A 312 -0.82 10.45 36.95
C GLN A 312 -0.45 9.65 35.70
N PRO A 313 0.09 8.43 35.87
CA PRO A 313 0.29 7.52 34.76
C PRO A 313 -1.06 6.96 34.27
N SER A 314 -1.17 6.83 32.96
CA SER A 314 -2.28 6.18 32.28
C SER A 314 -1.75 5.40 31.07
N PHE A 315 -2.28 4.21 30.84
CA PHE A 315 -1.95 3.42 29.67
C PHE A 315 -3.16 2.58 29.26
N SER A 316 -3.56 2.66 27.99
CA SER A 316 -4.63 1.85 27.43
C SER A 316 -4.16 1.16 26.17
N LEU A 317 -4.53 -0.11 26.03
CA LEU A 317 -4.29 -0.92 24.84
C LEU A 317 -5.58 -1.62 24.43
N THR A 318 -6.06 -1.29 23.23
CA THR A 318 -7.19 -1.94 22.55
C THR A 318 -6.66 -2.61 21.30
N VAL A 319 -7.03 -3.87 21.09
CA VAL A 319 -6.68 -4.65 19.89
C VAL A 319 -7.96 -5.29 19.37
N MET A 320 -8.26 -5.12 18.07
CA MET A 320 -9.47 -5.64 17.42
C MET A 320 -10.76 -5.29 18.19
N ASN A 321 -10.98 -4.00 18.49
CA ASN A 321 -12.09 -3.49 19.33
C ASN A 321 -12.18 -4.08 20.75
N ARG A 322 -11.15 -4.76 21.27
CA ARG A 322 -11.13 -5.32 22.63
C ARG A 322 -10.06 -4.66 23.48
N LYS A 323 -10.48 -4.05 24.59
CA LYS A 323 -9.57 -3.44 25.57
C LYS A 323 -8.84 -4.54 26.34
N LEU A 324 -7.55 -4.73 26.06
CA LEU A 324 -6.70 -5.74 26.69
C LEU A 324 -6.09 -5.24 27.99
N VAL A 325 -5.75 -3.95 28.04
CA VAL A 325 -5.13 -3.31 29.20
C VAL A 325 -5.69 -1.91 29.37
N ASP A 326 -6.03 -1.56 30.59
CA ASP A 326 -6.35 -0.19 31.01
C ASP A 326 -5.75 0.05 32.39
N LEU A 327 -4.59 0.70 32.40
CA LEU A 327 -3.89 1.10 33.59
C LEU A 327 -4.18 2.58 33.86
N THR A 328 -4.67 2.87 35.05
CA THR A 328 -4.75 4.23 35.57
C THR A 328 -4.08 4.27 36.92
N GLY A 329 -3.35 5.34 37.21
CA GLY A 329 -2.74 5.49 38.51
C GLY A 329 -2.52 6.93 38.91
N ARG A 330 -2.14 7.09 40.17
CA ARG A 330 -1.82 8.37 40.78
C ARG A 330 -0.74 8.15 41.84
N VAL A 331 0.31 8.96 41.79
CA VAL A 331 1.34 9.02 42.83
C VAL A 331 1.38 10.44 43.36
N ASP A 332 0.85 10.64 44.57
CA ASP A 332 0.93 11.89 45.31
C ASP A 332 2.13 11.87 46.24
N PHE A 333 2.89 12.95 46.31
CA PHE A 333 4.01 13.05 47.24
C PHE A 333 4.15 14.43 47.88
N VAL A 334 4.71 14.42 49.08
CA VAL A 334 5.21 15.57 49.83
C VAL A 334 6.66 15.24 50.16
N THR A 335 7.60 15.98 49.58
CA THR A 335 9.04 15.67 49.66
C THR A 335 9.48 15.49 51.12
N GLY A 336 9.99 14.31 51.45
CA GLY A 336 10.51 13.99 52.78
C GLY A 336 9.47 13.66 53.85
N SER A 337 8.17 13.62 53.50
CA SER A 337 7.10 13.38 54.47
C SER A 337 6.10 12.32 54.04
N LYS A 338 5.52 12.41 52.83
CA LYS A 338 4.42 11.51 52.45
C LYS A 338 4.50 11.07 51.00
N TYR A 339 4.19 9.80 50.73
CA TYR A 339 4.11 9.24 49.38
C TYR A 339 2.92 8.29 49.30
N ILE A 340 1.95 8.58 48.45
CA ILE A 340 0.76 7.75 48.21
C ILE A 340 0.78 7.33 46.75
N GLY A 341 0.62 6.04 46.47
CA GLY A 341 0.46 5.51 45.12
C GLY A 341 -0.81 4.68 45.04
N ASP A 342 -1.67 4.96 44.06
CA ASP A 342 -2.85 4.17 43.74
C ASP A 342 -2.78 3.77 42.26
N PHE A 343 -2.97 2.50 41.96
CA PHE A 343 -2.98 1.95 40.61
C PHE A 343 -4.16 1.01 40.42
N ASN A 344 -4.81 1.12 39.28
CA ASN A 344 -5.92 0.29 38.86
C ASN A 344 -5.65 -0.24 37.46
N LEU A 345 -5.67 -1.56 37.31
CA LEU A 345 -5.43 -2.27 36.06
C LEU A 345 -6.68 -3.08 35.69
N LEU A 346 -7.32 -2.73 34.57
CA LEU A 346 -8.44 -3.45 33.98
C LEU A 346 -8.01 -4.19 32.71
N GLY A 347 -8.79 -5.18 32.28
CA GLY A 347 -8.62 -5.91 31.01
C GLY A 347 -7.65 -7.10 31.08
N PHE A 348 -6.61 -7.03 31.91
CA PHE A 348 -5.64 -8.12 32.06
C PHE A 348 -6.23 -9.36 32.76
N THR A 349 -7.18 -9.13 33.67
CA THR A 349 -7.94 -10.15 34.42
C THR A 349 -9.44 -9.87 34.32
N LYS A 350 -10.27 -10.86 34.68
CA LYS A 350 -11.74 -10.71 34.71
C LYS A 350 -12.18 -9.58 35.64
N ASP A 351 -11.57 -9.52 36.83
CA ASP A 351 -11.80 -8.45 37.80
C ASP A 351 -10.63 -7.45 37.83
N PRO A 352 -10.86 -6.19 38.22
CA PRO A 352 -9.82 -5.17 38.36
C PRO A 352 -8.70 -5.59 39.33
N VAL A 353 -7.45 -5.34 38.95
CA VAL A 353 -6.31 -5.41 39.89
C VAL A 353 -6.06 -4.03 40.48
N LEU A 354 -6.18 -3.91 41.81
CA LEU A 354 -5.95 -2.68 42.54
C LEU A 354 -4.66 -2.80 43.36
N ILE A 355 -3.80 -1.79 43.27
CA ILE A 355 -2.55 -1.71 44.02
C ILE A 355 -2.51 -0.33 44.68
N SER A 356 -2.45 -0.28 46.00
CA SER A 356 -2.31 0.98 46.73
C SER A 356 -1.17 0.90 47.73
N GLY A 357 -0.46 2.01 47.91
CA GLY A 357 0.62 2.17 48.87
C GLY A 357 0.57 3.55 49.51
N ASP A 358 0.83 3.64 50.81
CA ASP A 358 0.99 4.89 51.56
C ASP A 358 2.23 4.76 52.44
N LEU A 359 3.18 5.68 52.27
CA LEU A 359 4.36 5.84 53.09
C LEU A 359 4.28 7.22 53.76
N ASN A 360 4.28 7.23 55.08
CA ASN A 360 4.34 8.43 55.89
C ASN A 360 5.61 8.39 56.75
N VAL A 361 6.43 9.43 56.64
CA VAL A 361 7.74 9.56 57.26
C VAL A 361 7.73 10.81 58.12
N ASP A 362 7.81 10.60 59.42
CA ASP A 362 8.04 11.63 60.43
C ASP A 362 9.31 11.29 61.22
N ARG A 363 9.85 12.25 61.98
CA ARG A 363 11.06 12.04 62.80
C ARG A 363 10.88 10.93 63.83
N GLU A 364 9.71 10.86 64.45
CA GLU A 364 9.42 9.92 65.54
C GLU A 364 8.70 8.66 65.06
N LYS A 365 8.14 8.68 63.84
CA LYS A 365 7.22 7.64 63.38
C LYS A 365 7.26 7.44 61.87
N TRP A 366 7.47 6.21 61.44
CA TRP A 366 7.33 5.80 60.04
C TRP A 366 6.13 4.86 59.92
N GLU A 367 5.29 5.06 58.93
CA GLU A 367 4.17 4.19 58.59
C GLU A 367 4.22 3.81 57.12
N VAL A 368 4.04 2.52 56.84
CA VAL A 368 4.00 1.96 55.50
C VAL A 368 2.76 1.10 55.40
N SER A 369 1.89 1.39 54.45
CA SER A 369 0.76 0.55 54.10
C SER A 369 0.86 0.18 52.63
N ALA A 370 0.66 -1.09 52.31
CA ALA A 370 0.56 -1.58 50.94
C ALA A 370 -0.64 -2.52 50.83
N SER A 371 -1.38 -2.46 49.74
CA SER A 371 -2.49 -3.37 49.49
C SER A 371 -2.50 -3.78 48.02
N PHE A 372 -2.88 -5.03 47.80
CA PHE A 372 -2.99 -5.64 46.50
C PHE A 372 -4.30 -6.42 46.46
N LYS A 373 -5.15 -6.15 45.48
CA LYS A 373 -6.41 -6.85 45.29
C LYS A 373 -6.48 -7.33 43.86
N ALA A 374 -6.56 -8.64 43.67
CA ALA A 374 -6.85 -9.31 42.41
C ALA A 374 -7.82 -10.47 42.65
N ASP A 375 -8.41 -11.02 41.58
CA ASP A 375 -9.33 -12.17 41.66
C ASP A 375 -8.69 -13.37 42.37
N ALA A 376 -7.42 -13.69 42.03
CA ALA A 376 -6.72 -14.85 42.58
C ALA A 376 -6.15 -14.65 43.99
N ILE A 377 -5.94 -13.41 44.43
CA ILE A 377 -5.33 -13.10 45.72
C ILE A 377 -5.63 -11.65 46.14
N ASN A 378 -6.04 -11.49 47.39
CA ASN A 378 -6.06 -10.20 48.07
C ASN A 378 -5.03 -10.21 49.20
N GLY A 379 -4.37 -9.09 49.42
CA GLY A 379 -3.43 -8.95 50.52
C GLY A 379 -3.19 -7.50 50.90
N SER A 380 -2.86 -7.29 52.16
CA SER A 380 -2.46 -6.00 52.67
C SER A 380 -1.30 -6.16 53.65
N VAL A 381 -0.44 -5.17 53.73
CA VAL A 381 0.65 -5.08 54.69
C VAL A 381 0.62 -3.69 55.29
N HIS A 382 0.55 -3.62 56.61
CA HIS A 382 0.67 -2.38 57.37
C HIS A 382 1.83 -2.50 58.35
N SER A 383 2.84 -1.66 58.20
CA SER A 383 4.02 -1.59 59.04
C SER A 383 4.15 -0.22 59.67
N SER A 384 4.55 -0.16 60.93
CA SER A 384 4.88 1.07 61.63
C SER A 384 6.17 0.89 62.42
N ALA A 385 7.02 1.91 62.41
CA ALA A 385 8.20 2.01 63.26
C ALA A 385 8.08 3.31 64.07
N ARG A 386 8.33 3.24 65.38
CA ARG A 386 8.42 4.41 66.26
C ARG A 386 9.81 4.50 66.83
N PHE A 387 10.36 5.70 66.81
CA PHE A 387 11.70 6.03 67.25
C PHE A 387 11.58 7.04 68.38
N ASN A 388 11.88 6.59 69.59
CA ASN A 388 12.03 7.45 70.77
C ASN A 388 13.50 7.40 71.20
N ASP A 389 13.96 8.40 71.95
CA ASP A 389 15.35 8.51 72.42
C ASP A 389 15.87 7.22 73.08
N ASP A 390 15.00 6.53 73.82
CA ASP A 390 15.33 5.33 74.57
C ASP A 390 14.72 4.04 74.01
N SER A 391 13.92 4.08 72.94
CA SER A 391 13.30 2.86 72.40
C SER A 391 12.95 2.92 70.93
N VAL A 392 13.13 1.80 70.23
CA VAL A 392 12.64 1.60 68.86
C VAL A 392 11.61 0.48 68.89
N SER A 393 10.40 0.75 68.37
CA SER A 393 9.36 -0.27 68.24
C SER A 393 8.89 -0.40 66.81
N VAL A 394 8.89 -1.61 66.26
CA VAL A 394 8.41 -1.94 64.93
C VAL A 394 7.23 -2.90 65.05
N LYS A 395 6.16 -2.66 64.30
CA LYS A 395 5.01 -3.57 64.18
C LYS A 395 4.63 -3.68 62.71
N ALA A 396 4.63 -4.89 62.17
CA ALA A 396 4.19 -5.20 60.82
C ALA A 396 3.03 -6.19 60.87
N THR A 397 1.95 -5.92 60.14
CA THR A 397 0.77 -6.78 60.03
C THR A 397 0.55 -7.07 58.56
N ALA A 398 0.68 -8.32 58.15
CA ALA A 398 0.33 -8.79 56.82
C ALA A 398 -0.99 -9.55 56.88
N GLN A 399 -1.89 -9.29 55.94
CA GLN A 399 -3.13 -10.01 55.74
C GLN A 399 -3.16 -10.53 54.31
N TYR A 400 -3.66 -11.74 54.10
CA TYR A 400 -3.85 -12.28 52.76
C TYR A 400 -5.03 -13.26 52.72
N GLY A 401 -5.71 -13.29 51.59
CA GLY A 401 -6.80 -14.21 51.31
C GLY A 401 -6.63 -14.85 49.93
N LEU A 402 -7.09 -16.10 49.86
CA LEU A 402 -7.16 -16.88 48.63
C LEU A 402 -8.62 -17.26 48.39
N PRO A 403 -9.06 -17.36 47.12
CA PRO A 403 -10.42 -17.77 46.78
C PRO A 403 -10.84 -19.05 47.52
N GLY A 404 -11.99 -19.00 48.19
CA GLY A 404 -12.54 -20.14 48.94
C GLY A 404 -11.87 -20.46 50.28
N ARG A 405 -10.90 -19.66 50.75
CA ARG A 405 -10.26 -19.80 52.08
C ARG A 405 -10.57 -18.60 52.98
N LYS A 406 -10.56 -18.84 54.29
CA LYS A 406 -10.61 -17.75 55.28
C LYS A 406 -9.32 -16.94 55.23
N GLU A 407 -9.46 -15.63 55.37
CA GLU A 407 -8.34 -14.69 55.37
C GLU A 407 -7.39 -14.94 56.54
N GLN A 408 -6.09 -14.89 56.27
CA GLN A 408 -5.04 -15.12 57.26
C GLN A 408 -4.32 -13.82 57.57
N SER A 409 -3.88 -13.67 58.83
CA SER A 409 -3.08 -12.55 59.29
C SER A 409 -1.81 -13.01 60.00
N VAL A 410 -0.71 -12.34 59.70
CA VAL A 410 0.58 -12.49 60.36
C VAL A 410 0.97 -11.15 60.95
N VAL A 411 1.10 -11.09 62.28
CA VAL A 411 1.54 -9.91 63.01
C VAL A 411 2.95 -10.15 63.55
N PHE A 412 3.89 -9.33 63.11
CA PHE A 412 5.25 -9.24 63.62
C PHE A 412 5.38 -7.99 64.48
N SER A 413 5.97 -8.11 65.67
CA SER A 413 6.31 -6.95 66.49
C SER A 413 7.67 -7.12 67.15
N ALA A 414 8.47 -6.06 67.13
CA ALA A 414 9.79 -5.99 67.72
C ALA A 414 9.92 -4.70 68.51
N LYS A 415 10.48 -4.75 69.72
CA LYS A 415 10.77 -3.54 70.52
C LYS A 415 12.15 -3.67 71.14
N THR A 416 12.99 -2.67 70.92
CA THR A 416 14.24 -2.50 71.66
C THR A 416 14.08 -1.29 72.58
N GLN A 417 14.58 -1.39 73.80
CA GLN A 417 14.54 -0.27 74.74
C GLN A 417 15.78 -0.27 75.63
N ARG A 418 16.30 0.94 75.87
CA ARG A 418 17.36 1.25 76.81
C ARG A 418 16.69 1.80 78.07
N SER A 419 17.00 1.21 79.21
CA SER A 419 16.54 1.70 80.51
C SER A 419 17.75 1.97 81.40
N LEU A 420 17.75 3.13 82.05
CA LEU A 420 18.73 3.48 83.07
C LEU A 420 18.22 3.02 84.44
N LYS A 421 19.03 2.25 85.16
CA LYS A 421 18.75 1.81 86.53
C LYS A 421 19.96 2.20 87.38
N GLY A 422 19.95 3.41 87.94
CA GLY A 422 21.13 4.01 88.58
C GLY A 422 22.20 4.41 87.55
N THR A 423 23.47 4.06 87.78
CA THR A 423 24.59 4.28 86.82
C THR A 423 24.69 3.21 85.72
N LEU A 424 23.87 2.16 85.76
CA LEU A 424 23.90 1.05 84.81
C LEU A 424 22.85 1.24 83.70
N ALA A 425 23.30 1.13 82.45
CA ALA A 425 22.44 1.09 81.27
C ALA A 425 22.10 -0.36 80.90
N GLN A 426 20.83 -0.73 80.96
CA GLN A 426 20.32 -2.04 80.53
C GLN A 426 19.67 -1.90 79.15
N ARG A 427 19.97 -2.82 78.24
CA ARG A 427 19.29 -2.93 76.93
C ARG A 427 18.42 -4.18 76.91
N SER A 428 17.18 -4.06 76.48
CA SER A 428 16.26 -5.18 76.32
C SER A 428 15.66 -5.20 74.91
N ALA A 429 15.43 -6.40 74.38
CA ALA A 429 14.82 -6.62 73.07
C ALA A 429 13.68 -7.64 73.21
N TYR A 430 12.53 -7.32 72.63
CA TYR A 430 11.33 -8.14 72.61
C TYR A 430 10.97 -8.43 71.16
N LEU A 431 10.70 -9.69 70.84
CA LEU A 431 10.26 -10.16 69.53
C LEU A 431 9.01 -11.01 69.71
N ASN A 432 7.97 -10.74 68.94
CA ASN A 432 6.72 -11.49 68.97
C ASN A 432 6.18 -11.66 67.55
N ILE A 433 5.81 -12.89 67.21
CA ILE A 433 5.20 -13.27 65.93
C ILE A 433 3.88 -13.99 66.25
N GLN A 434 2.79 -13.49 65.72
CA GLN A 434 1.46 -14.07 65.87
C GLN A 434 0.90 -14.40 64.48
N VAL A 435 0.39 -15.61 64.31
CA VAL A 435 -0.28 -16.06 63.09
C VAL A 435 -1.71 -16.45 63.47
N GLY A 436 -2.70 -15.93 62.75
CA GLY A 436 -4.11 -16.17 63.05
C GLY A 436 -5.02 -15.99 61.84
N LEU A 437 -6.29 -16.33 62.01
CA LEU A 437 -7.34 -16.02 61.03
C LEU A 437 -7.84 -14.59 61.31
N VAL A 438 -8.16 -13.83 60.26
CA VAL A 438 -8.86 -12.55 60.43
C VAL A 438 -10.28 -12.87 60.90
N THR A 439 -10.58 -12.56 62.15
CA THR A 439 -11.95 -12.64 62.68
C THR A 439 -12.70 -11.40 62.18
N GLY A 440 -13.71 -11.62 61.35
CA GLY A 440 -14.54 -10.57 60.77
C GLY A 440 -15.31 -9.74 61.80
#